data_AF-A0A1V1P4B1-F1
#
_entry.id   AF-A0A1V1P4B1-F1
#
_cell.length_a   1.000
_cell.length_b   1.000
_cell.length_c   1.000
_cell.angle_alpha   90.00
_cell.angle_beta   90.00
_cell.angle_gamma   90.00
#
_symmetry.space_group_name_H-M   'P 1'
#
loop_
_entity.id
_entity.type
_entity.pdbx_description
1 polymer ?
#
loop_
_entity_poly.entity_id
_entity_poly.type
_entity_poly.pdbx_seq_one_letter_code
_entity_poly.pdbx_strand_id
1 'polypeptide(L)'
;MYGKEINCSGLHKDTYIYHYYKKNLFFNLHKEREDNNGVIATVVEPRSTGGNGGNIEIHINNMYLNKSFWITSSTMGKGNSGDISIYAKGNVELKDAIDVDIWETSIYTSSFAGVNTASGNAGKIYLEANNLLLKDGSNMGCGALSNYGKETGDAGSIEVHVAGEIRLSGVNPEGCTYEYGNGNKYGSGFGAESTRDRSGDAGTIKVSAGNLILENGATIIAHTLGKSDGKHVDIKVDGKIQISGSEMLKVYKDDSYYFEENFSGIYADSGSSNSDGGTSGNIELSANEVILSDQGTIRTSTEGGGHAGNIIINTNQLKLYNNASICSNSMSAKNGGAAGSISINSNHSVIMNNSMLTTEVVKNDPTNEHLNGKISLSSANIYLIRSEITTSVNNGTGDAGDININTSDAIVLNKSSIIANAFEGTGGNINIKAGQFVQSSDSKVDAVSKSEKGIDGKVYVKATDLDEKTV
;
A
#
# COMPACT_ATOMS: atom_id res chain seq x y z
N MET A 1 15.93 -28.00 -3.21
CA MET A 1 14.62 -28.69 -3.09
C MET A 1 14.81 -30.15 -3.49
N TYR A 2 14.50 -31.14 -2.65
CA TYR A 2 14.49 -32.56 -3.04
C TYR A 2 13.10 -33.16 -2.80
N GLY A 3 12.56 -33.88 -3.79
CA GLY A 3 11.31 -34.66 -3.69
C GLY A 3 9.99 -33.88 -3.83
N LYS A 4 9.88 -32.95 -4.79
CA LYS A 4 8.74 -32.02 -4.91
C LYS A 4 8.22 -31.97 -6.36
N GLU A 5 6.91 -31.86 -6.52
CA GLU A 5 6.26 -31.63 -7.82
C GLU A 5 6.31 -30.13 -8.12
N ILE A 6 7.21 -29.75 -9.04
CA ILE A 6 7.24 -28.41 -9.65
C ILE A 6 6.79 -28.61 -11.08
N ASN A 7 5.61 -28.09 -11.41
CA ASN A 7 5.04 -28.18 -12.74
C ASN A 7 5.15 -26.82 -13.41
N CYS A 8 6.04 -26.71 -14.39
CA CYS A 8 6.03 -25.61 -15.34
C CYS A 8 5.18 -26.05 -16.55
N SER A 9 4.02 -25.43 -16.74
CA SER A 9 3.15 -25.69 -17.89
C SER A 9 3.45 -24.72 -19.03
N GLY A 10 2.86 -24.93 -20.21
CA GLY A 10 3.01 -24.06 -21.39
C GLY A 10 3.02 -24.87 -22.69
N LEU A 11 2.06 -24.63 -23.59
CA LEU A 11 2.01 -25.26 -24.91
C LEU A 11 2.34 -24.20 -25.96
N HIS A 12 3.58 -24.16 -26.45
CA HIS A 12 3.98 -23.16 -27.42
C HIS A 12 4.66 -23.75 -28.65
N LYS A 13 4.11 -23.41 -29.83
CA LYS A 13 4.84 -23.45 -31.11
C LYS A 13 5.81 -22.27 -31.24
N ASP A 14 5.77 -21.35 -30.28
CA ASP A 14 6.59 -20.15 -30.21
C ASP A 14 7.90 -20.48 -29.49
N THR A 15 9.02 -20.41 -30.22
CA THR A 15 10.36 -20.76 -29.72
C THR A 15 10.97 -19.71 -28.80
N TYR A 16 10.24 -18.62 -28.53
CA TYR A 16 10.66 -17.50 -27.71
C TYR A 16 10.00 -17.50 -26.33
N ILE A 17 9.54 -18.68 -25.88
CA ILE A 17 8.98 -18.90 -24.54
C ILE A 17 9.82 -19.95 -23.84
N TYR A 18 10.33 -19.61 -22.65
CA TYR A 18 11.25 -20.45 -21.89
C TYR A 18 10.65 -20.85 -20.54
N HIS A 19 10.96 -22.08 -20.11
CA HIS A 19 10.70 -22.60 -18.77
C HIS A 19 12.00 -23.21 -18.26
N TYR A 20 12.55 -22.71 -17.15
CA TYR A 20 13.80 -23.25 -16.64
C TYR A 20 13.94 -23.15 -15.13
N TYR A 21 14.69 -24.13 -14.60
CA TYR A 21 15.28 -24.08 -13.27
C TYR A 21 16.80 -24.00 -13.44
N LYS A 22 17.44 -23.02 -12.82
CA LYS A 22 18.89 -22.86 -12.90
C LYS A 22 19.46 -22.46 -11.54
N LYS A 23 20.60 -23.06 -11.18
CA LYS A 23 21.45 -22.55 -10.10
C LYS A 23 22.20 -21.33 -10.65
N ASN A 24 22.14 -20.20 -9.93
CA ASN A 24 22.61 -18.87 -10.33
C ASN A 24 21.71 -18.19 -11.39
N LEU A 25 21.20 -17.01 -11.02
CA LEU A 25 20.37 -16.15 -11.86
C LEU A 25 21.20 -15.35 -12.88
N PHE A 26 20.63 -15.15 -14.07
CA PHE A 26 21.16 -14.33 -15.16
C PHE A 26 20.17 -13.23 -15.51
N PHE A 27 20.48 -11.97 -15.22
CA PHE A 27 19.69 -10.81 -15.69
C PHE A 27 20.43 -9.92 -16.69
N ASN A 28 21.75 -10.09 -16.82
CA ASN A 28 22.55 -9.28 -17.73
C ASN A 28 23.73 -10.11 -18.26
N LEU A 29 24.05 -9.97 -19.55
CA LEU A 29 25.01 -10.80 -20.31
C LEU A 29 26.48 -10.77 -19.81
N HIS A 30 26.77 -10.24 -18.61
CA HIS A 30 28.12 -9.92 -18.18
C HIS A 30 28.54 -10.36 -16.76
N LYS A 31 27.67 -10.89 -15.89
CA LYS A 31 28.12 -11.44 -14.60
C LYS A 31 27.17 -12.49 -14.01
N GLU A 32 27.67 -13.72 -13.85
CA GLU A 32 27.02 -14.71 -12.97
C GLU A 32 27.17 -14.27 -11.52
N ARG A 33 26.08 -14.31 -10.74
CA ARG A 33 26.13 -14.18 -9.28
C ARG A 33 26.23 -15.57 -8.69
N GLU A 34 27.45 -16.02 -8.40
CA GLU A 34 27.69 -17.36 -7.82
C GLU A 34 27.05 -17.53 -6.43
N ASP A 35 26.79 -16.41 -5.74
CA ASP A 35 26.14 -16.39 -4.42
C ASP A 35 24.61 -16.55 -4.48
N ASN A 36 24.02 -16.50 -5.68
CA ASN A 36 22.58 -16.64 -5.89
C ASN A 36 22.15 -18.11 -5.83
N ASN A 37 21.14 -18.43 -5.02
CA ASN A 37 20.72 -19.82 -4.83
C ASN A 37 19.85 -20.40 -5.97
N GLY A 38 19.46 -19.60 -6.95
CA GLY A 38 18.84 -20.05 -8.19
C GLY A 38 17.54 -19.35 -8.57
N VAL A 39 16.93 -19.86 -9.63
CA VAL A 39 15.69 -19.34 -10.21
C VAL A 39 14.80 -20.46 -10.74
N ILE A 40 13.49 -20.31 -10.57
CA ILE A 40 12.44 -20.99 -11.33
C ILE A 40 11.76 -19.91 -12.18
N ALA A 41 11.81 -20.04 -13.50
CA ALA A 41 11.31 -19.00 -14.39
C ALA A 41 10.42 -19.54 -15.51
N THR A 42 9.39 -18.77 -15.85
CA THR A 42 8.73 -18.80 -17.16
C THR A 42 8.84 -17.41 -17.79
N VAL A 43 9.28 -17.33 -19.05
CA VAL A 43 9.56 -16.04 -19.70
C VAL A 43 9.04 -16.04 -21.13
N VAL A 44 8.27 -15.01 -21.47
CA VAL A 44 7.92 -14.66 -22.86
C VAL A 44 8.91 -13.59 -23.34
N GLU A 45 9.74 -13.89 -24.32
CA GLU A 45 10.74 -12.95 -24.82
C GLU A 45 10.12 -11.87 -25.74
N PRO A 46 10.84 -10.74 -25.97
CA PRO A 46 10.39 -9.67 -26.86
C PRO A 46 10.03 -10.10 -28.29
N ARG A 47 10.63 -11.19 -28.78
CA ARG A 47 10.38 -11.71 -30.13
C ARG A 47 9.19 -12.65 -30.22
N SER A 48 8.51 -12.94 -29.11
CA SER A 48 7.31 -13.77 -29.15
C SER A 48 6.26 -13.19 -30.10
N THR A 49 5.60 -14.09 -30.82
CA THR A 49 4.53 -13.77 -31.77
C THR A 49 3.15 -13.69 -31.11
N GLY A 50 3.08 -13.75 -29.77
CA GLY A 50 1.85 -13.64 -28.98
C GLY A 50 1.50 -14.87 -28.15
N GLY A 51 2.43 -15.81 -27.95
CA GLY A 51 2.23 -16.91 -27.01
C GLY A 51 2.37 -16.44 -25.55
N ASN A 52 1.52 -16.94 -24.67
CA ASN A 52 1.56 -16.59 -23.24
C ASN A 52 2.66 -17.39 -22.52
N GLY A 53 3.21 -16.84 -21.43
CA GLY A 53 4.04 -17.58 -20.51
C GLY A 53 3.20 -18.65 -19.84
N GLY A 54 3.78 -19.80 -19.57
CA GLY A 54 3.07 -20.84 -18.87
C GLY A 54 3.18 -20.73 -17.35
N ASN A 55 2.32 -21.46 -16.65
CA ASN A 55 2.16 -21.32 -15.21
C ASN A 55 3.22 -22.12 -14.46
N ILE A 56 3.60 -21.62 -13.28
CA ILE A 56 4.42 -22.32 -12.29
C ILE A 56 3.51 -22.80 -11.16
N GLU A 57 3.45 -24.11 -10.94
CA GLU A 57 2.69 -24.69 -9.84
C GLU A 57 3.63 -25.51 -8.93
N ILE A 58 3.56 -25.27 -7.62
CA ILE A 58 4.44 -25.89 -6.62
C ILE A 58 3.62 -26.47 -5.48
N HIS A 59 3.71 -27.79 -5.28
CA HIS A 59 3.12 -28.49 -4.14
C HIS A 59 4.19 -28.93 -3.16
N ILE A 60 4.07 -28.53 -1.89
CA ILE A 60 5.17 -28.61 -0.94
C ILE A 60 4.71 -28.77 0.50
N ASN A 61 5.56 -29.36 1.36
CA ASN A 61 5.33 -29.30 2.80
C ASN A 61 5.78 -27.93 3.34
N ASN A 62 7.08 -27.64 3.29
CA ASN A 62 7.65 -26.35 3.67
C ASN A 62 8.51 -25.80 2.53
N MET A 63 8.51 -24.48 2.36
CA MET A 63 9.33 -23.74 1.41
C MET A 63 10.28 -22.80 2.15
N TYR A 64 11.55 -22.83 1.77
CA TYR A 64 12.58 -21.92 2.27
C TYR A 64 13.38 -21.43 1.07
N LEU A 65 13.24 -20.14 0.76
CA LEU A 65 13.95 -19.44 -0.29
C LEU A 65 14.89 -18.43 0.37
N ASN A 66 16.13 -18.36 -0.10
CA ASN A 66 17.11 -17.43 0.43
C ASN A 66 18.20 -17.08 -0.59
N LYS A 67 19.03 -16.09 -0.26
CA LYS A 67 20.11 -15.58 -1.12
C LYS A 67 19.64 -15.30 -2.55
N SER A 68 18.60 -14.46 -2.63
CA SER A 68 18.01 -13.97 -3.86
C SER A 68 17.47 -15.05 -4.78
N PHE A 69 16.92 -16.12 -4.21
CA PHE A 69 16.25 -17.13 -5.01
C PHE A 69 14.97 -16.56 -5.62
N TRP A 70 14.77 -16.69 -6.92
CA TRP A 70 13.58 -16.16 -7.61
C TRP A 70 12.64 -17.25 -8.10
N ILE A 71 11.34 -17.04 -7.92
CA ILE A 71 10.30 -17.74 -8.65
C ILE A 71 9.58 -16.69 -9.50
N THR A 72 9.74 -16.74 -10.82
CA THR A 72 9.28 -15.65 -11.69
C THR A 72 8.49 -16.13 -12.89
N SER A 73 7.45 -15.39 -13.25
CA SER A 73 6.73 -15.55 -14.51
C SER A 73 6.60 -14.19 -15.19
N SER A 74 7.26 -14.01 -16.31
CA SER A 74 7.47 -12.69 -16.91
C SER A 74 7.10 -12.68 -18.38
N THR A 75 6.54 -11.57 -18.84
CA THR A 75 6.38 -11.29 -20.25
C THR A 75 7.14 -10.05 -20.68
N MET A 76 7.89 -10.19 -21.78
CA MET A 76 8.57 -9.12 -22.48
C MET A 76 8.07 -8.90 -23.91
N GLY A 77 7.11 -9.72 -24.35
CA GLY A 77 6.53 -9.71 -25.68
C GLY A 77 5.00 -9.68 -25.64
N LYS A 78 4.35 -9.77 -26.80
CA LYS A 78 2.89 -9.52 -26.92
C LYS A 78 1.99 -10.44 -26.09
N GLY A 79 2.47 -11.63 -25.69
CA GLY A 79 1.71 -12.54 -24.85
C GLY A 79 1.69 -12.12 -23.38
N ASN A 80 0.78 -12.68 -22.60
CA ASN A 80 0.72 -12.47 -21.16
C ASN A 80 1.74 -13.35 -20.43
N SER A 81 2.17 -12.99 -19.22
CA SER A 81 2.91 -13.94 -18.37
C SER A 81 1.95 -15.00 -17.81
N GLY A 82 2.48 -16.15 -17.39
CA GLY A 82 1.70 -17.16 -16.67
C GLY A 82 1.52 -16.81 -15.19
N ASP A 83 0.74 -17.63 -14.49
CA ASP A 83 0.50 -17.52 -13.05
C ASP A 83 1.52 -18.32 -12.24
N ILE A 84 1.72 -17.93 -10.98
CA ILE A 84 2.50 -18.69 -9.98
C ILE A 84 1.54 -19.13 -8.88
N SER A 85 1.43 -20.44 -8.67
CA SER A 85 0.59 -21.03 -7.61
C SER A 85 1.43 -21.90 -6.68
N ILE A 86 1.40 -21.62 -5.38
CA ILE A 86 2.16 -22.33 -4.36
C ILE A 86 1.20 -22.87 -3.31
N TYR A 87 1.22 -24.19 -3.12
CA TYR A 87 0.43 -24.90 -2.14
C TYR A 87 1.37 -25.53 -1.10
N ALA A 88 1.55 -24.85 0.02
CA ALA A 88 2.38 -25.29 1.14
C ALA A 88 1.52 -25.79 2.31
N LYS A 89 1.75 -27.03 2.76
CA LYS A 89 1.06 -27.57 3.95
C LYS A 89 1.56 -26.95 5.26
N GLY A 90 2.76 -26.39 5.24
CA GLY A 90 3.47 -25.83 6.40
C GLY A 90 3.94 -24.41 6.13
N ASN A 91 5.18 -24.11 6.48
CA ASN A 91 5.71 -22.74 6.45
C ASN A 91 6.34 -22.40 5.10
N VAL A 92 6.19 -21.14 4.70
CA VAL A 92 6.91 -20.52 3.59
C VAL A 92 7.75 -19.38 4.12
N GLU A 93 9.05 -19.42 3.86
CA GLU A 93 10.00 -18.40 4.30
C GLU A 93 10.83 -17.90 3.12
N LEU A 94 10.87 -16.58 2.93
CA LEU A 94 11.74 -15.89 1.99
C LEU A 94 12.65 -14.96 2.82
N LYS A 95 13.96 -15.02 2.58
CA LYS A 95 14.96 -14.25 3.35
C LYS A 95 16.15 -13.85 2.50
N ASP A 96 16.90 -12.87 2.98
CA ASP A 96 18.17 -12.42 2.42
C ASP A 96 18.07 -11.77 1.03
N ALA A 97 18.94 -10.79 0.83
CA ALA A 97 19.35 -10.24 -0.45
C ALA A 97 20.87 -10.41 -0.59
N ILE A 98 21.37 -10.46 -1.83
CA ILE A 98 22.81 -10.59 -2.10
C ILE A 98 23.42 -9.33 -2.72
N ASP A 99 22.59 -8.36 -3.09
CA ASP A 99 23.00 -7.05 -3.61
C ASP A 99 21.82 -6.06 -3.50
N VAL A 100 22.06 -4.81 -3.90
CA VAL A 100 21.06 -3.75 -3.99
C VAL A 100 19.94 -4.04 -4.98
N ASP A 101 18.84 -3.29 -4.91
CA ASP A 101 17.70 -3.39 -5.84
C ASP A 101 17.07 -4.78 -5.84
N ILE A 102 16.64 -5.25 -7.02
CA ILE A 102 15.87 -6.48 -7.27
C ILE A 102 16.58 -7.76 -6.82
N TRP A 103 17.84 -7.70 -6.39
CA TRP A 103 18.60 -8.84 -5.88
C TRP A 103 18.16 -9.26 -4.47
N GLU A 104 16.88 -9.14 -4.14
CA GLU A 104 16.24 -9.78 -3.00
C GLU A 104 15.73 -11.19 -3.35
N THR A 105 15.35 -11.99 -2.35
CA THR A 105 14.62 -13.25 -2.57
C THR A 105 13.16 -12.94 -2.90
N SER A 106 12.67 -13.44 -4.04
CA SER A 106 11.39 -12.98 -4.59
C SER A 106 10.52 -14.06 -5.24
N ILE A 107 9.21 -13.91 -5.11
CA ILE A 107 8.22 -14.54 -6.00
C ILE A 107 7.59 -13.42 -6.81
N TYR A 108 7.73 -13.42 -8.14
CA TYR A 108 7.39 -12.26 -8.95
C TYR A 108 6.65 -12.60 -10.25
N THR A 109 5.62 -11.85 -10.59
CA THR A 109 5.04 -11.86 -11.94
C THR A 109 5.23 -10.51 -12.60
N SER A 110 5.52 -10.47 -13.90
CA SER A 110 5.79 -9.18 -14.54
C SER A 110 5.37 -9.06 -15.98
N SER A 111 4.97 -7.84 -16.31
CA SER A 111 4.81 -7.32 -17.65
C SER A 111 5.86 -6.24 -17.86
N PHE A 112 6.77 -6.49 -18.80
CA PHE A 112 7.93 -5.64 -19.03
C PHE A 112 8.04 -5.33 -20.51
N ALA A 113 7.95 -4.06 -20.93
CA ALA A 113 8.02 -3.80 -22.37
C ALA A 113 9.42 -4.11 -22.93
N GLY A 114 9.50 -5.02 -23.90
CA GLY A 114 10.75 -5.35 -24.58
C GLY A 114 11.22 -4.27 -25.55
N VAL A 115 12.50 -4.35 -25.98
CA VAL A 115 13.05 -3.44 -26.98
C VAL A 115 12.25 -3.58 -28.27
N ASN A 116 11.58 -2.50 -28.70
CA ASN A 116 10.73 -2.44 -29.89
C ASN A 116 9.41 -3.24 -29.86
N THR A 117 8.95 -3.71 -28.69
CA THR A 117 7.65 -4.39 -28.59
C THR A 117 6.87 -3.93 -27.37
N ALA A 118 5.55 -3.92 -27.49
CA ALA A 118 4.68 -3.90 -26.32
C ALA A 118 4.69 -5.28 -25.64
N SER A 119 4.28 -5.31 -24.38
CA SER A 119 4.10 -6.56 -23.62
C SER A 119 2.65 -6.78 -23.20
N GLY A 120 2.26 -8.04 -22.99
CA GLY A 120 0.93 -8.41 -22.47
C GLY A 120 0.79 -8.15 -20.97
N ASN A 121 -0.20 -8.75 -20.31
CA ASN A 121 -0.45 -8.57 -18.87
C ASN A 121 0.47 -9.46 -18.02
N ALA A 122 0.74 -9.03 -16.78
CA ALA A 122 1.35 -9.86 -15.76
C ALA A 122 0.32 -10.84 -15.15
N GLY A 123 0.82 -11.96 -14.65
CA GLY A 123 0.02 -13.06 -14.10
C GLY A 123 -0.26 -12.92 -12.61
N LYS A 124 -1.05 -13.84 -12.07
CA LYS A 124 -1.40 -13.91 -10.65
C LYS A 124 -0.34 -14.66 -9.85
N ILE A 125 -0.11 -14.23 -8.62
CA ILE A 125 0.55 -15.01 -7.57
C ILE A 125 -0.52 -15.50 -6.60
N TYR A 126 -0.56 -16.81 -6.39
CA TYR A 126 -1.43 -17.47 -5.43
C TYR A 126 -0.60 -18.29 -4.43
N LEU A 127 -0.87 -18.11 -3.14
CA LEU A 127 -0.16 -18.81 -2.08
C LEU A 127 -1.12 -19.32 -1.00
N GLU A 128 -1.08 -20.62 -0.73
CA GLU A 128 -1.62 -21.24 0.49
C GLU A 128 -0.48 -21.72 1.39
N ALA A 129 -0.51 -21.36 2.67
CA ALA A 129 0.46 -21.81 3.66
C ALA A 129 -0.12 -21.89 5.08
N ASN A 130 0.60 -22.53 6.01
CA ASN A 130 0.28 -22.45 7.43
C ASN A 130 0.84 -21.17 8.07
N ASN A 131 2.08 -20.80 7.76
CA ASN A 131 2.68 -19.51 8.14
C ASN A 131 3.53 -18.97 6.98
N LEU A 132 3.67 -17.65 6.92
CA LEU A 132 4.49 -16.97 5.91
C LEU A 132 5.42 -15.97 6.58
N LEU A 133 6.71 -16.02 6.25
CA LEU A 133 7.71 -15.05 6.69
C LEU A 133 8.46 -14.48 5.48
N LEU A 134 8.42 -13.16 5.33
CA LEU A 134 9.29 -12.41 4.44
C LEU A 134 10.22 -11.55 5.31
N LYS A 135 11.53 -11.66 5.09
CA LYS A 135 12.54 -10.96 5.89
C LYS A 135 13.66 -10.37 5.04
N ASP A 136 14.27 -9.31 5.54
CA ASP A 136 15.52 -8.73 5.03
C ASP A 136 15.41 -8.34 3.54
N GLY A 137 14.31 -7.68 3.19
CA GLY A 137 14.01 -7.15 1.85
C GLY A 137 13.31 -8.12 0.91
N SER A 138 13.06 -9.37 1.32
CA SER A 138 12.40 -10.35 0.46
C SER A 138 10.97 -9.97 0.09
N ASN A 139 10.53 -10.30 -1.13
CA ASN A 139 9.30 -9.76 -1.71
C ASN A 139 8.40 -10.83 -2.37
N MET A 140 7.10 -10.62 -2.36
CA MET A 140 6.18 -11.22 -3.34
C MET A 140 5.50 -10.12 -4.14
N GLY A 141 5.71 -10.07 -5.45
CA GLY A 141 5.31 -8.91 -6.23
C GLY A 141 4.74 -9.21 -7.62
N CYS A 142 3.87 -8.33 -8.11
CA CYS A 142 3.46 -8.27 -9.49
C CYS A 142 3.68 -6.87 -10.06
N GLY A 143 4.15 -6.77 -11.30
CA GLY A 143 4.59 -5.49 -11.86
C GLY A 143 4.23 -5.26 -13.33
N ALA A 144 3.87 -4.03 -13.68
CA ALA A 144 3.84 -3.51 -15.05
C ALA A 144 4.91 -2.42 -15.23
N LEU A 145 5.83 -2.61 -16.19
CA LEU A 145 7.02 -1.77 -16.38
C LEU A 145 7.18 -1.34 -17.84
N SER A 146 6.67 -0.15 -18.18
CA SER A 146 6.78 0.44 -19.53
C SER A 146 8.17 1.03 -19.78
N ASN A 147 9.07 0.17 -20.24
CA ASN A 147 10.42 0.56 -20.64
C ASN A 147 10.50 0.93 -22.13
N TYR A 148 11.54 1.68 -22.49
CA TYR A 148 11.84 2.05 -23.89
C TYR A 148 10.71 2.80 -24.62
N GLY A 149 9.82 3.48 -23.88
CA GLY A 149 8.66 4.19 -24.45
C GLY A 149 7.61 3.26 -25.06
N LYS A 150 7.59 1.98 -24.69
CA LYS A 150 6.66 0.97 -25.19
C LYS A 150 5.61 0.64 -24.13
N GLU A 151 4.43 0.28 -24.61
CA GLU A 151 3.28 -0.04 -23.76
C GLU A 151 3.44 -1.40 -23.08
N THR A 152 2.93 -1.51 -21.85
CA THR A 152 2.73 -2.78 -21.17
C THR A 152 1.25 -3.00 -20.89
N GLY A 153 0.91 -4.26 -20.64
CA GLY A 153 -0.38 -4.60 -20.05
C GLY A 153 -0.45 -4.23 -18.57
N ASP A 154 -1.51 -4.70 -17.93
CA ASP A 154 -1.73 -4.51 -16.50
C ASP A 154 -0.76 -5.31 -15.65
N ALA A 155 -0.50 -4.82 -14.44
CA ALA A 155 0.13 -5.59 -13.39
C ALA A 155 -0.81 -6.72 -12.92
N GLY A 156 -0.20 -7.75 -12.34
CA GLY A 156 -0.89 -8.97 -11.92
C GLY A 156 -1.72 -8.78 -10.65
N SER A 157 -2.03 -9.88 -9.97
CA SER A 157 -2.63 -9.84 -8.63
C SER A 157 -1.92 -10.77 -7.68
N ILE A 158 -1.97 -10.47 -6.39
CA ILE A 158 -1.44 -11.31 -5.32
C ILE A 158 -2.62 -11.76 -4.45
N GLU A 159 -2.79 -13.07 -4.30
CA GLU A 159 -3.77 -13.65 -3.38
C GLU A 159 -3.08 -14.64 -2.43
N VAL A 160 -3.11 -14.32 -1.14
CA VAL A 160 -2.41 -15.06 -0.08
C VAL A 160 -3.41 -15.55 0.96
N HIS A 161 -3.39 -16.85 1.24
CA HIS A 161 -4.19 -17.50 2.27
C HIS A 161 -3.27 -18.23 3.24
N VAL A 162 -3.22 -17.73 4.48
CA VAL A 162 -2.34 -18.29 5.52
C VAL A 162 -3.17 -18.66 6.74
N ALA A 163 -3.12 -19.91 7.18
CA ALA A 163 -3.94 -20.33 8.33
C ALA A 163 -3.52 -19.65 9.66
N GLY A 164 -2.22 -19.41 9.83
CA GLY A 164 -1.61 -18.82 11.02
C GLY A 164 -1.16 -17.39 10.78
N GLU A 165 0.14 -17.13 10.95
CA GLU A 165 0.71 -15.78 10.91
C GLU A 165 1.38 -15.49 9.56
N ILE A 166 1.12 -14.29 9.03
CA ILE A 166 1.98 -13.62 8.06
C ILE A 166 2.84 -12.62 8.82
N ARG A 167 4.16 -12.75 8.71
CA ARG A 167 5.13 -11.80 9.26
C ARG A 167 6.01 -11.24 8.15
N LEU A 168 6.03 -9.93 8.04
CA LEU A 168 6.86 -9.17 7.13
C LEU A 168 7.81 -8.32 7.98
N SER A 169 9.12 -8.44 7.80
CA SER A 169 10.08 -7.74 8.66
C SER A 169 11.36 -7.31 7.95
N GLY A 170 11.69 -6.03 8.09
CA GLY A 170 12.99 -5.51 7.69
C GLY A 170 13.09 -5.08 6.23
N VAL A 171 14.15 -4.35 5.90
CA VAL A 171 14.49 -3.87 4.55
C VAL A 171 15.62 -4.68 3.91
N ASN A 172 15.91 -4.48 2.61
CA ASN A 172 17.09 -5.07 1.98
C ASN A 172 18.36 -4.53 2.67
N PRO A 173 19.16 -5.38 3.34
CA PRO A 173 20.34 -4.93 4.09
C PRO A 173 21.47 -4.38 3.21
N GLU A 174 21.50 -4.77 1.93
CA GLU A 174 22.46 -4.24 0.96
C GLU A 174 22.04 -2.85 0.46
N GLY A 175 20.74 -2.55 0.45
CA GLY A 175 20.16 -1.25 0.06
C GLY A 175 19.49 -1.25 -1.31
N CYS A 176 19.33 -0.06 -1.88
CA CYS A 176 18.73 0.16 -3.20
C CYS A 176 19.45 1.28 -3.97
N THR A 177 19.21 1.39 -5.27
CA THR A 177 19.65 2.51 -6.10
C THR A 177 18.53 3.53 -6.28
N TYR A 178 18.91 4.80 -6.41
CA TYR A 178 17.98 5.91 -6.58
C TYR A 178 17.05 5.75 -7.80
N GLU A 179 17.53 5.17 -8.91
CA GLU A 179 16.73 4.99 -10.13
C GLU A 179 15.60 3.98 -9.97
N TYR A 180 15.82 2.93 -9.18
CA TYR A 180 14.79 1.96 -8.81
C TYR A 180 13.94 2.42 -7.62
N GLY A 181 14.40 3.49 -6.95
CA GLY A 181 13.87 4.01 -5.70
C GLY A 181 12.72 5.01 -5.77
N ASN A 182 12.18 5.31 -6.96
CA ASN A 182 11.02 6.20 -7.06
C ASN A 182 9.68 5.55 -6.68
N GLY A 183 9.70 4.40 -5.99
CA GLY A 183 8.54 3.72 -5.38
C GLY A 183 8.94 2.96 -4.11
N ASN A 184 8.01 2.75 -3.18
CA ASN A 184 8.18 2.18 -1.83
C ASN A 184 8.63 0.69 -1.79
N LYS A 185 9.61 0.28 -2.60
CA LYS A 185 10.09 -1.10 -2.78
C LYS A 185 11.04 -1.59 -1.69
N TYR A 186 11.08 -0.91 -0.55
CA TYR A 186 12.25 -1.01 0.32
C TYR A 186 12.10 -1.99 1.47
N GLY A 187 10.86 -2.36 1.78
CA GLY A 187 10.54 -3.30 2.84
C GLY A 187 10.32 -4.72 2.33
N SER A 188 10.54 -5.69 3.21
CA SER A 188 10.00 -7.03 3.02
C SER A 188 8.48 -6.94 2.90
N GLY A 189 7.89 -7.55 1.88
CA GLY A 189 6.52 -7.15 1.57
C GLY A 189 5.81 -7.81 0.41
N PHE A 190 4.59 -7.32 0.19
CA PHE A 190 3.81 -7.58 -1.00
C PHE A 190 3.76 -6.34 -1.87
N GLY A 191 4.00 -6.46 -3.18
CA GLY A 191 4.00 -5.31 -4.09
C GLY A 191 3.24 -5.53 -5.38
N ALA A 192 2.24 -4.70 -5.66
CA ALA A 192 1.43 -4.78 -6.87
C ALA A 192 1.48 -3.45 -7.61
N GLU A 193 2.43 -3.31 -8.53
CA GLU A 193 2.88 -2.00 -8.99
C GLU A 193 2.76 -1.79 -10.49
N SER A 194 2.45 -0.56 -10.88
CA SER A 194 2.59 -0.08 -12.25
C SER A 194 3.54 1.11 -12.30
N THR A 195 4.47 1.11 -13.26
CA THR A 195 5.52 2.14 -13.33
C THR A 195 5.55 2.81 -14.69
N ARG A 196 5.64 4.15 -14.68
CA ARG A 196 5.75 5.03 -15.87
C ARG A 196 4.47 5.15 -16.71
N ASP A 197 4.43 6.18 -17.55
CA ASP A 197 3.24 6.69 -18.23
C ASP A 197 2.55 5.78 -19.24
N ARG A 198 3.20 4.68 -19.65
CA ARG A 198 2.67 3.75 -20.68
C ARG A 198 2.42 2.35 -20.13
N SER A 199 2.41 2.20 -18.82
CA SER A 199 2.03 0.94 -18.21
C SER A 199 0.52 0.83 -18.04
N GLY A 200 0.02 -0.40 -18.03
CA GLY A 200 -1.36 -0.66 -17.61
C GLY A 200 -1.56 -0.42 -16.12
N ASP A 201 -2.73 -0.74 -15.59
CA ASP A 201 -3.07 -0.45 -14.19
C ASP A 201 -2.24 -1.29 -13.21
N ALA A 202 -2.08 -0.77 -12.00
CA ALA A 202 -1.45 -1.50 -10.90
C ALA A 202 -2.26 -2.76 -10.55
N GLY A 203 -1.69 -3.63 -9.71
CA GLY A 203 -2.32 -4.89 -9.35
C GLY A 203 -3.20 -4.79 -8.11
N THR A 204 -3.93 -5.87 -7.81
CA THR A 204 -4.65 -6.03 -6.53
C THR A 204 -3.87 -6.93 -5.57
N ILE A 205 -4.01 -6.66 -4.27
CA ILE A 205 -3.46 -7.50 -3.20
C ILE A 205 -4.61 -7.95 -2.33
N LYS A 206 -4.75 -9.27 -2.16
CA LYS A 206 -5.74 -9.88 -1.29
C LYS A 206 -5.08 -10.81 -0.30
N VAL A 207 -5.31 -10.58 0.99
CA VAL A 207 -4.67 -11.33 2.07
C VAL A 207 -5.72 -11.86 3.02
N SER A 208 -5.61 -13.14 3.35
CA SER A 208 -6.31 -13.73 4.49
C SER A 208 -5.33 -14.44 5.42
N ALA A 209 -5.42 -14.15 6.71
CA ALA A 209 -4.53 -14.72 7.71
C ALA A 209 -5.19 -14.90 9.08
N GLY A 210 -4.62 -15.75 9.94
CA GLY A 210 -4.91 -15.73 11.37
C GLY A 210 -4.39 -14.45 12.03
N ASN A 211 -3.17 -14.00 11.68
CA ASN A 211 -2.60 -12.71 12.09
C ASN A 211 -1.71 -12.13 10.97
N LEU A 212 -1.61 -10.80 10.90
CA LEU A 212 -0.69 -10.08 10.02
C LEU A 212 0.18 -9.13 10.82
N ILE A 213 1.50 -9.23 10.67
CA ILE A 213 2.49 -8.40 11.36
C ILE A 213 3.44 -7.78 10.32
N LEU A 214 3.49 -6.45 10.28
CA LEU A 214 4.46 -5.65 9.53
C LEU A 214 5.34 -4.92 10.54
N GLU A 215 6.64 -5.19 10.52
CA GLU A 215 7.59 -4.57 11.44
C GLU A 215 8.90 -4.14 10.77
N ASN A 216 9.59 -3.17 11.37
CA ASN A 216 10.93 -2.72 10.96
C ASN A 216 10.99 -2.34 9.47
N GLY A 217 10.07 -1.50 8.99
CA GLY A 217 10.07 -1.05 7.60
C GLY A 217 9.43 -2.01 6.59
N ALA A 218 8.81 -3.11 7.02
CA ALA A 218 8.06 -3.97 6.10
C ALA A 218 6.79 -3.31 5.51
N THR A 219 6.46 -3.61 4.25
CA THR A 219 5.38 -2.90 3.53
C THR A 219 4.42 -3.83 2.77
N ILE A 220 3.18 -3.35 2.54
CA ILE A 220 2.26 -3.89 1.54
C ILE A 220 1.86 -2.74 0.62
N ILE A 221 2.14 -2.85 -0.68
CA ILE A 221 2.04 -1.72 -1.61
C ILE A 221 1.24 -2.05 -2.87
N ALA A 222 0.28 -1.21 -3.23
CA ALA A 222 -0.44 -1.28 -4.51
C ALA A 222 -0.36 0.07 -5.23
N HIS A 223 0.77 0.32 -5.90
CA HIS A 223 1.17 1.65 -6.36
C HIS A 223 1.07 1.84 -7.87
N THR A 224 0.84 3.08 -8.28
CA THR A 224 1.10 3.56 -9.64
C THR A 224 2.10 4.70 -9.62
N LEU A 225 3.06 4.72 -10.55
CA LEU A 225 4.02 5.81 -10.75
C LEU A 225 3.84 6.52 -12.11
N GLY A 226 2.71 6.29 -12.77
CA GLY A 226 2.42 6.78 -14.11
C GLY A 226 1.01 7.35 -14.21
N LYS A 227 0.42 7.22 -15.41
CA LYS A 227 -0.94 7.69 -15.72
C LYS A 227 -2.03 6.67 -15.40
N SER A 228 -1.63 5.42 -15.21
CA SER A 228 -2.51 4.30 -14.90
C SER A 228 -2.96 4.32 -13.45
N ASP A 229 -4.08 3.70 -13.14
CA ASP A 229 -4.65 3.77 -11.79
C ASP A 229 -4.08 2.70 -10.85
N GLY A 230 -4.02 3.05 -9.56
CA GLY A 230 -3.89 2.09 -8.47
C GLY A 230 -5.17 1.29 -8.29
N LYS A 231 -5.07 0.00 -7.93
CA LYS A 231 -6.26 -0.84 -7.70
C LYS A 231 -6.61 -0.93 -6.21
N HIS A 232 -6.48 -2.10 -5.61
CA HIS A 232 -7.07 -2.36 -4.30
C HIS A 232 -6.23 -3.29 -3.44
N VAL A 233 -6.15 -2.96 -2.16
CA VAL A 233 -5.61 -3.81 -1.09
C VAL A 233 -6.77 -4.24 -0.19
N ASP A 234 -7.06 -5.54 -0.16
CA ASP A 234 -8.09 -6.17 0.67
C ASP A 234 -7.41 -7.13 1.66
N ILE A 235 -7.49 -6.84 2.95
CA ILE A 235 -6.86 -7.65 4.00
C ILE A 235 -7.90 -8.05 5.03
N LYS A 236 -8.12 -9.36 5.14
CA LYS A 236 -9.02 -9.96 6.12
C LYS A 236 -8.27 -10.88 7.06
N VAL A 237 -8.20 -10.51 8.34
CA VAL A 237 -7.46 -11.26 9.35
C VAL A 237 -8.39 -11.66 10.49
N ASP A 238 -8.30 -12.89 10.99
CA ASP A 238 -9.19 -13.34 12.07
C ASP A 238 -8.82 -12.69 13.41
N GLY A 239 -7.52 -12.60 13.70
CA GLY A 239 -6.94 -12.01 14.91
C GLY A 239 -6.57 -10.54 14.71
N LYS A 240 -5.26 -10.27 14.69
CA LYS A 240 -4.73 -8.90 14.68
C LYS A 240 -3.99 -8.54 13.39
N ILE A 241 -4.16 -7.29 12.97
CA ILE A 241 -3.23 -6.59 12.08
C ILE A 241 -2.36 -5.68 12.95
N GLN A 242 -1.04 -5.89 12.94
CA GLN A 242 -0.08 -5.06 13.66
C GLN A 242 0.92 -4.45 12.68
N ILE A 243 1.07 -3.13 12.72
CA ILE A 243 2.00 -2.37 11.88
C ILE A 243 2.86 -1.50 12.80
N SER A 244 4.17 -1.74 12.86
CA SER A 244 5.01 -1.06 13.85
C SER A 244 6.44 -0.82 13.41
N GLY A 245 6.92 0.40 13.63
CA GLY A 245 8.32 0.77 13.49
C GLY A 245 8.74 1.10 12.06
N SER A 246 10.04 1.33 11.93
CA SER A 246 10.73 1.68 10.70
C SER A 246 12.11 1.01 10.70
N GLU A 247 12.78 1.03 9.55
CA GLU A 247 14.19 0.67 9.46
C GLU A 247 14.92 1.62 8.51
N MET A 248 16.19 1.91 8.80
CA MET A 248 17.01 2.76 7.94
C MET A 248 17.50 1.95 6.73
N LEU A 249 17.05 2.33 5.54
CA LEU A 249 17.48 1.79 4.28
C LEU A 249 18.68 2.57 3.74
N LYS A 250 19.65 1.87 3.16
CA LYS A 250 20.74 2.50 2.41
C LYS A 250 20.33 2.77 0.96
N VAL A 251 20.37 4.04 0.54
CA VAL A 251 20.04 4.47 -0.84
C VAL A 251 21.30 4.95 -1.55
N TYR A 252 21.67 4.29 -2.64
CA TYR A 252 22.81 4.60 -3.47
C TYR A 252 22.44 5.58 -4.58
N LYS A 253 23.24 6.64 -4.71
CA LYS A 253 23.16 7.63 -5.78
C LYS A 253 24.58 7.86 -6.30
N ASP A 254 24.81 7.42 -7.54
CA ASP A 254 26.14 7.38 -8.16
C ASP A 254 27.14 6.62 -7.26
N ASP A 255 28.29 7.21 -6.94
CA ASP A 255 29.32 6.61 -6.08
C ASP A 255 29.09 6.85 -4.57
N SER A 256 27.94 7.43 -4.19
CA SER A 256 27.62 7.81 -2.81
C SER A 256 26.37 7.11 -2.29
N TYR A 257 26.16 7.13 -0.97
CA TYR A 257 24.90 6.67 -0.37
C TYR A 257 24.46 7.59 0.78
N TYR A 258 23.16 7.57 1.05
CA TYR A 258 22.57 8.13 2.26
C TYR A 258 21.62 7.12 2.90
N PHE A 259 21.19 7.38 4.12
CA PHE A 259 20.18 6.56 4.79
C PHE A 259 18.82 7.24 4.71
N GLU A 260 17.81 6.46 4.32
CA GLU A 260 16.41 6.87 4.26
C GLU A 260 15.61 6.03 5.23
N GLU A 261 14.74 6.65 6.03
CA GLU A 261 13.89 5.91 6.96
C GLU A 261 12.72 5.30 6.19
N ASN A 262 12.60 3.97 6.27
CA ASN A 262 11.51 3.24 5.64
C ASN A 262 10.52 2.78 6.71
N PHE A 263 9.30 3.32 6.66
CA PHE A 263 8.25 3.05 7.64
C PHE A 263 7.49 1.77 7.31
N SER A 264 7.10 1.03 8.35
CA SER A 264 6.16 -0.08 8.15
C SER A 264 4.77 0.44 7.80
N GLY A 265 4.14 -0.17 6.80
CA GLY A 265 2.81 0.28 6.41
C GLY A 265 2.15 -0.41 5.24
N ILE A 266 0.88 -0.04 5.05
CA ILE A 266 0.05 -0.46 3.90
C ILE A 266 -0.20 0.79 3.06
N TYR A 267 0.17 0.73 1.79
CA TYR A 267 0.20 1.87 0.89
C TYR A 267 -0.51 1.57 -0.42
N ALA A 268 -1.35 2.48 -0.90
CA ALA A 268 -2.00 2.36 -2.20
C ALA A 268 -1.96 3.70 -2.94
N ASP A 269 -0.75 4.15 -3.25
CA ASP A 269 -0.47 5.50 -3.74
C ASP A 269 -0.46 5.64 -5.27
N SER A 270 -0.58 6.90 -5.71
CA SER A 270 -0.14 7.36 -7.02
C SER A 270 1.01 8.35 -6.88
N GLY A 271 2.21 7.91 -7.24
CA GLY A 271 3.44 8.70 -7.15
C GLY A 271 3.72 9.60 -8.36
N SER A 272 2.84 9.65 -9.36
CA SER A 272 3.04 10.54 -10.52
C SER A 272 2.81 12.00 -10.12
N SER A 273 3.79 12.86 -10.32
CA SER A 273 3.68 14.31 -10.09
C SER A 273 2.99 15.07 -11.23
N ASN A 274 2.57 14.37 -12.28
CA ASN A 274 1.94 14.98 -13.46
C ASN A 274 0.47 15.27 -13.21
N SER A 275 -0.09 16.27 -13.90
CA SER A 275 -1.52 16.60 -13.82
C SER A 275 -2.43 15.50 -14.38
N ASP A 276 -1.89 14.61 -15.21
CA ASP A 276 -2.58 13.42 -15.75
C ASP A 276 -2.08 12.12 -15.10
N GLY A 277 -1.50 12.21 -13.91
CA GLY A 277 -1.15 11.05 -13.09
C GLY A 277 -2.40 10.26 -12.67
N GLY A 278 -2.24 8.95 -12.51
CA GLY A 278 -3.34 8.06 -12.16
C GLY A 278 -3.90 8.30 -10.76
N THR A 279 -5.07 7.75 -10.50
CA THR A 279 -5.74 7.73 -9.19
C THR A 279 -5.08 6.68 -8.29
N SER A 280 -5.02 6.94 -6.98
CA SER A 280 -4.47 5.99 -6.02
C SER A 280 -5.45 4.83 -5.75
N GLY A 281 -4.94 3.72 -5.24
CA GLY A 281 -5.78 2.57 -4.90
C GLY A 281 -6.58 2.74 -3.60
N ASN A 282 -7.56 1.88 -3.37
CA ASN A 282 -8.32 1.82 -2.12
C ASN A 282 -7.74 0.76 -1.16
N ILE A 283 -7.89 0.95 0.14
CA ILE A 283 -7.48 -0.01 1.17
C ILE A 283 -8.71 -0.41 2.00
N GLU A 284 -8.97 -1.72 2.10
CA GLU A 284 -9.98 -2.28 2.99
C GLU A 284 -9.35 -3.30 3.94
N LEU A 285 -9.55 -3.08 5.24
CA LEU A 285 -9.04 -3.93 6.31
C LEU A 285 -10.17 -4.46 7.17
N SER A 286 -10.14 -5.75 7.48
CA SER A 286 -11.01 -6.37 8.48
C SER A 286 -10.19 -7.23 9.44
N ALA A 287 -10.29 -6.95 10.74
CA ALA A 287 -9.62 -7.75 11.78
C ALA A 287 -10.31 -7.63 13.14
N ASN A 288 -10.15 -8.60 14.04
CA ASN A 288 -10.59 -8.41 15.42
C ASN A 288 -9.89 -7.21 16.07
N GLU A 289 -8.61 -7.00 15.80
CA GLU A 289 -7.85 -5.85 16.29
C GLU A 289 -6.92 -5.27 15.22
N VAL A 290 -6.88 -3.95 15.09
CA VAL A 290 -5.92 -3.23 14.25
C VAL A 290 -5.07 -2.32 15.13
N ILE A 291 -3.75 -2.52 15.11
CA ILE A 291 -2.78 -1.78 15.93
C ILE A 291 -1.72 -1.17 15.02
N LEU A 292 -1.62 0.15 15.05
CA LEU A 292 -0.48 0.88 14.46
C LEU A 292 0.30 1.53 15.61
N SER A 293 1.62 1.35 15.62
CA SER A 293 2.50 2.02 16.57
C SER A 293 3.79 2.50 15.91
N ASP A 294 4.48 3.41 16.57
CA ASP A 294 5.86 3.79 16.25
C ASP A 294 6.03 4.17 14.78
N GLN A 295 5.21 5.13 14.32
CA GLN A 295 5.15 5.61 12.93
C GLN A 295 4.56 4.62 11.90
N GLY A 296 3.96 3.52 12.36
CA GLY A 296 3.18 2.62 11.52
C GLY A 296 2.08 3.36 10.76
N THR A 297 1.95 3.10 9.45
CA THR A 297 1.12 3.90 8.55
C THR A 297 0.17 3.06 7.68
N ILE A 298 -1.06 3.54 7.50
CA ILE A 298 -1.96 3.11 6.42
C ILE A 298 -2.25 4.34 5.56
N ARG A 299 -1.97 4.27 4.25
CA ARG A 299 -2.05 5.47 3.41
C ARG A 299 -2.51 5.21 1.98
N THR A 300 -3.35 6.11 1.52
CA THR A 300 -3.65 6.36 0.11
C THR A 300 -3.21 7.80 -0.19
N SER A 301 -2.42 8.01 -1.24
CA SER A 301 -1.91 9.35 -1.54
C SER A 301 -1.76 9.59 -3.03
N THR A 302 -1.89 10.84 -3.47
CA THR A 302 -1.50 11.26 -4.82
C THR A 302 -0.53 12.43 -4.81
N GLU A 303 0.50 12.38 -5.65
CA GLU A 303 1.49 13.46 -5.80
C GLU A 303 1.16 14.44 -6.93
N GLY A 304 0.27 14.05 -7.84
CA GLY A 304 -0.10 14.79 -9.05
C GLY A 304 -1.59 15.13 -9.13
N GLY A 305 -2.15 15.10 -10.34
CA GLY A 305 -3.56 15.42 -10.59
C GLY A 305 -4.55 14.29 -10.31
N GLY A 306 -4.05 13.08 -10.01
CA GLY A 306 -4.89 11.93 -9.63
C GLY A 306 -5.60 12.12 -8.29
N HIS A 307 -6.66 11.36 -8.06
CA HIS A 307 -7.43 11.38 -6.81
C HIS A 307 -6.91 10.32 -5.84
N ALA A 308 -6.89 10.60 -4.54
CA ALA A 308 -6.55 9.60 -3.53
C ALA A 308 -7.74 8.65 -3.29
N GLY A 309 -7.43 7.37 -3.10
CA GLY A 309 -8.41 6.33 -2.82
C GLY A 309 -8.87 6.34 -1.37
N ASN A 310 -9.91 5.55 -1.08
CA ASN A 310 -10.53 5.47 0.23
C ASN A 310 -9.89 4.41 1.12
N ILE A 311 -9.97 4.62 2.44
CA ILE A 311 -9.55 3.66 3.46
C ILE A 311 -10.78 3.23 4.28
N ILE A 312 -11.03 1.93 4.35
CA ILE A 312 -12.10 1.33 5.15
C ILE A 312 -11.49 0.37 6.16
N ILE A 313 -11.80 0.53 7.44
CA ILE A 313 -11.33 -0.35 8.52
C ILE A 313 -12.53 -0.84 9.32
N ASN A 314 -12.75 -2.15 9.30
CA ASN A 314 -13.78 -2.83 10.08
C ASN A 314 -13.12 -3.68 11.16
N THR A 315 -13.30 -3.33 12.44
CA THR A 315 -12.64 -4.02 13.54
C THR A 315 -13.46 -4.11 14.80
N ASN A 316 -13.03 -4.89 15.80
CA ASN A 316 -13.56 -4.73 17.15
C ASN A 316 -12.80 -3.62 17.90
N GLN A 317 -11.49 -3.48 17.68
CA GLN A 317 -10.69 -2.43 18.31
C GLN A 317 -9.64 -1.85 17.35
N LEU A 318 -9.62 -0.53 17.21
CA LEU A 318 -8.55 0.20 16.53
C LEU A 318 -7.68 0.92 17.57
N LYS A 319 -6.36 0.76 17.47
CA LYS A 319 -5.38 1.38 18.35
C LYS A 319 -4.26 2.04 17.55
N LEU A 320 -4.08 3.34 17.75
CA LEU A 320 -3.01 4.14 17.14
C LEU A 320 -2.12 4.74 18.24
N TYR A 321 -0.82 4.48 18.17
CA TYR A 321 0.16 4.95 19.15
C TYR A 321 1.41 5.55 18.51
N ASN A 322 2.08 6.46 19.21
CA ASN A 322 3.47 6.86 18.93
C ASN A 322 3.71 7.30 17.47
N ASN A 323 3.05 8.37 17.05
CA ASN A 323 3.08 8.95 15.71
C ASN A 323 2.54 8.03 14.59
N ALA A 324 1.72 7.02 14.94
CA ALA A 324 0.96 6.26 13.95
C ALA A 324 0.00 7.17 13.16
N SER A 325 -0.21 6.83 11.89
CA SER A 325 -1.03 7.62 10.98
C SER A 325 -1.92 6.76 10.08
N ILE A 326 -3.13 7.24 9.85
CA ILE A 326 -4.00 6.77 8.76
C ILE A 326 -4.35 7.99 7.92
N CYS A 327 -3.99 7.99 6.64
CA CYS A 327 -4.20 9.17 5.80
C CYS A 327 -4.61 8.87 4.36
N SER A 328 -5.41 9.78 3.80
CA SER A 328 -5.92 9.70 2.43
C SER A 328 -5.83 11.06 1.76
N ASN A 329 -4.68 11.37 1.16
CA ASN A 329 -4.26 12.74 0.86
C ASN A 329 -3.99 13.01 -0.62
N SER A 330 -4.21 14.25 -1.04
CA SER A 330 -3.79 14.81 -2.33
C SER A 330 -2.73 15.88 -2.11
N MET A 331 -1.49 15.60 -2.54
CA MET A 331 -0.29 16.33 -2.13
C MET A 331 0.20 17.35 -3.17
N SER A 332 -0.40 17.39 -4.36
CA SER A 332 0.02 18.29 -5.43
C SER A 332 -0.20 19.77 -5.08
N ALA A 333 0.86 20.57 -5.24
CA ALA A 333 0.85 22.00 -4.96
C ALA A 333 0.44 22.87 -6.17
N LYS A 334 0.12 22.27 -7.33
CA LYS A 334 -0.19 23.03 -8.56
C LYS A 334 -1.64 22.86 -8.97
N ASN A 335 -2.08 21.62 -9.14
CA ASN A 335 -3.45 21.17 -9.46
C ASN A 335 -3.61 19.75 -8.88
N GLY A 336 -3.94 19.62 -7.60
CA GLY A 336 -4.17 18.30 -7.00
C GLY A 336 -5.55 17.76 -7.31
N GLY A 337 -5.66 16.43 -7.38
CA GLY A 337 -6.95 15.76 -7.38
C GLY A 337 -7.59 15.77 -6.00
N ALA A 338 -8.64 14.97 -5.82
CA ALA A 338 -9.34 14.85 -4.54
C ALA A 338 -8.53 14.09 -3.49
N ALA A 339 -8.73 14.45 -2.24
CA ALA A 339 -8.45 13.54 -1.14
C ALA A 339 -9.54 12.47 -1.05
N GLY A 340 -9.16 11.23 -0.74
CA GLY A 340 -10.13 10.14 -0.51
C GLY A 340 -10.71 10.17 0.91
N SER A 341 -11.71 9.34 1.17
CA SER A 341 -12.39 9.26 2.46
C SER A 341 -11.83 8.16 3.37
N ILE A 342 -11.96 8.34 4.67
CA ILE A 342 -11.60 7.34 5.68
C ILE A 342 -12.84 6.94 6.49
N SER A 343 -13.14 5.65 6.53
CA SER A 343 -14.27 5.08 7.26
C SER A 343 -13.78 4.03 8.24
N ILE A 344 -13.99 4.26 9.54
CA ILE A 344 -13.59 3.35 10.61
C ILE A 344 -14.84 2.89 11.35
N ASN A 345 -15.12 1.59 11.27
CA ASN A 345 -16.19 0.94 12.02
C ASN A 345 -15.56 0.00 13.05
N SER A 346 -15.59 0.40 14.32
CA SER A 346 -15.03 -0.37 15.42
C SER A 346 -16.13 -0.80 16.39
N ASN A 347 -16.38 -2.09 16.59
CA ASN A 347 -17.48 -2.53 17.46
C ASN A 347 -17.31 -2.14 18.94
N HIS A 348 -16.08 -1.94 19.42
CA HIS A 348 -15.82 -1.71 20.84
C HIS A 348 -15.10 -0.38 21.10
N SER A 349 -13.93 -0.15 20.49
CA SER A 349 -13.18 1.06 20.78
C SER A 349 -12.29 1.57 19.65
N VAL A 350 -12.13 2.88 19.58
CA VAL A 350 -11.02 3.56 18.88
C VAL A 350 -10.17 4.26 19.93
N ILE A 351 -8.89 3.93 20.01
CA ILE A 351 -7.93 4.56 20.93
C ILE A 351 -6.81 5.17 20.10
N MET A 352 -6.64 6.49 20.21
CA MET A 352 -5.55 7.22 19.57
C MET A 352 -4.73 7.93 20.65
N ASN A 353 -3.42 7.73 20.65
CA ASN A 353 -2.52 8.42 21.55
C ASN A 353 -1.25 8.88 20.84
N ASN A 354 -1.10 10.19 20.69
CA ASN A 354 -0.06 10.81 19.89
C ASN A 354 -0.08 10.26 18.46
N SER A 355 -1.20 10.43 17.75
CA SER A 355 -1.46 9.79 16.45
C SER A 355 -2.47 10.59 15.66
N MET A 356 -2.49 10.36 14.34
CA MET A 356 -3.23 11.19 13.39
C MET A 356 -4.15 10.36 12.49
N LEU A 357 -5.28 10.97 12.13
CA LEU A 357 -6.19 10.49 11.11
C LEU A 357 -6.52 11.65 10.18
N THR A 358 -6.09 11.60 8.92
CA THR A 358 -6.11 12.80 8.07
C THR A 358 -6.62 12.57 6.66
N THR A 359 -7.35 13.54 6.13
CA THR A 359 -7.59 13.67 4.68
C THR A 359 -7.24 15.10 4.28
N GLU A 360 -6.14 15.25 3.56
CA GLU A 360 -5.58 16.56 3.23
C GLU A 360 -5.57 16.79 1.72
N VAL A 361 -5.94 18.01 1.31
CA VAL A 361 -5.62 18.55 -0.01
C VAL A 361 -4.68 19.74 0.16
N VAL A 362 -3.45 19.62 -0.34
CA VAL A 362 -2.43 20.67 -0.24
C VAL A 362 -2.87 21.91 -1.01
N LYS A 363 -3.31 21.72 -2.26
CA LYS A 363 -3.90 22.79 -3.06
C LYS A 363 -4.99 22.25 -3.96
N ASN A 364 -6.19 22.81 -3.81
CA ASN A 364 -7.33 22.40 -4.63
C ASN A 364 -7.21 22.92 -6.07
N ASP A 365 -7.70 22.12 -7.03
CA ASP A 365 -7.96 22.60 -8.39
C ASP A 365 -9.12 23.61 -8.37
N PRO A 366 -8.92 24.87 -8.80
CA PRO A 366 -9.96 25.89 -8.79
C PRO A 366 -11.16 25.58 -9.70
N THR A 367 -11.04 24.59 -10.59
CA THR A 367 -12.14 24.11 -11.42
C THR A 367 -12.98 23.01 -10.76
N ASN A 368 -12.59 22.54 -9.57
CA ASN A 368 -13.24 21.43 -8.89
C ASN A 368 -13.50 21.74 -7.41
N GLU A 369 -14.68 22.27 -7.12
CA GLU A 369 -14.98 22.87 -5.80
C GLU A 369 -15.31 21.86 -4.68
N HIS A 370 -15.41 20.54 -4.97
CA HIS A 370 -16.01 19.56 -4.04
C HIS A 370 -15.21 18.26 -3.82
N LEU A 371 -13.91 18.36 -3.59
CA LEU A 371 -13.00 17.20 -3.66
C LEU A 371 -12.28 16.83 -2.35
N ASN A 372 -12.85 17.16 -1.18
CA ASN A 372 -12.20 16.82 0.08
C ASN A 372 -12.72 15.53 0.69
N GLY A 373 -11.77 14.75 1.21
CA GLY A 373 -12.01 13.49 1.88
C GLY A 373 -12.88 13.65 3.11
N LYS A 374 -13.81 12.72 3.31
CA LYS A 374 -14.63 12.66 4.52
C LYS A 374 -14.00 11.72 5.52
N ILE A 375 -14.16 12.03 6.80
CA ILE A 375 -13.78 11.11 7.87
C ILE A 375 -15.05 10.66 8.61
N SER A 376 -15.28 9.35 8.69
CA SER A 376 -16.38 8.76 9.43
C SER A 376 -15.85 7.75 10.45
N LEU A 377 -16.15 7.96 11.73
CA LEU A 377 -15.81 7.04 12.82
C LEU A 377 -17.09 6.57 13.51
N SER A 378 -17.23 5.26 13.65
CA SER A 378 -18.26 4.66 14.48
C SER A 378 -17.63 3.70 15.48
N SER A 379 -17.92 3.89 16.78
CA SER A 379 -17.51 2.92 17.81
C SER A 379 -18.31 3.02 19.09
N ALA A 380 -18.24 2.01 19.97
CA ALA A 380 -18.85 2.16 21.30
C ALA A 380 -18.12 3.20 22.16
N ASN A 381 -16.78 3.25 22.07
CA ASN A 381 -15.95 4.18 22.81
C ASN A 381 -14.85 4.80 21.93
N ILE A 382 -14.62 6.11 22.05
CA ILE A 382 -13.55 6.80 21.31
C ILE A 382 -12.69 7.58 22.31
N TYR A 383 -11.39 7.32 22.34
CA TYR A 383 -10.44 8.00 23.21
C TYR A 383 -9.33 8.64 22.38
N LEU A 384 -9.27 9.97 22.38
CA LEU A 384 -8.23 10.75 21.72
C LEU A 384 -7.34 11.41 22.79
N ILE A 385 -6.05 11.10 22.78
CA ILE A 385 -5.07 11.60 23.75
C ILE A 385 -3.87 12.19 22.99
N ARG A 386 -3.70 13.52 22.98
CA ARG A 386 -2.67 14.18 22.15
C ARG A 386 -2.77 13.78 20.68
N SER A 387 -3.99 13.61 20.19
CA SER A 387 -4.27 13.06 18.86
C SER A 387 -5.05 14.03 18.01
N GLU A 388 -5.00 13.81 16.70
CA GLU A 388 -5.61 14.70 15.73
C GLU A 388 -6.44 13.92 14.71
N ILE A 389 -7.66 14.42 14.46
CA ILE A 389 -8.50 14.01 13.34
C ILE A 389 -8.71 15.24 12.47
N THR A 390 -8.24 15.22 11.22
CA THR A 390 -8.31 16.38 10.33
C THR A 390 -8.86 16.06 8.95
N THR A 391 -9.76 16.93 8.50
CA THR A 391 -10.02 17.14 7.07
C THR A 391 -9.54 18.55 6.74
N SER A 392 -8.76 18.73 5.68
CA SER A 392 -8.23 20.07 5.42
C SER A 392 -7.92 20.38 3.96
N VAL A 393 -8.17 21.63 3.60
CA VAL A 393 -7.64 22.28 2.39
C VAL A 393 -6.65 23.34 2.81
N ASN A 394 -5.37 23.15 2.49
CA ASN A 394 -4.33 24.05 2.93
C ASN A 394 -4.15 25.29 2.05
N ASN A 395 -4.57 25.21 0.77
CA ASN A 395 -4.49 26.33 -0.17
C ASN A 395 -5.56 26.23 -1.27
N GLY A 396 -6.01 27.38 -1.79
CA GLY A 396 -7.04 27.48 -2.81
C GLY A 396 -8.48 27.45 -2.27
N THR A 397 -9.43 27.47 -3.21
CA THR A 397 -10.87 27.70 -2.98
C THR A 397 -11.66 26.45 -2.57
N GLY A 398 -11.02 25.31 -2.31
CA GLY A 398 -11.72 24.06 -1.99
C GLY A 398 -12.33 24.05 -0.59
N ASP A 399 -13.49 23.39 -0.47
CA ASP A 399 -14.22 23.20 0.80
C ASP A 399 -13.66 22.02 1.61
N ALA A 400 -13.34 22.19 2.89
CA ALA A 400 -12.87 21.06 3.70
C ALA A 400 -13.92 19.95 3.86
N GLY A 401 -13.47 18.72 4.05
CA GLY A 401 -14.35 17.56 4.15
C GLY A 401 -15.08 17.47 5.48
N ASP A 402 -16.25 16.81 5.50
CA ASP A 402 -16.99 16.62 6.75
C ASP A 402 -16.35 15.54 7.65
N ILE A 403 -16.44 15.75 8.96
CA ILE A 403 -16.09 14.77 9.98
C ILE A 403 -17.37 14.30 10.70
N ASN A 404 -17.65 13.01 10.64
CA ASN A 404 -18.80 12.39 11.30
C ASN A 404 -18.33 11.37 12.32
N ILE A 405 -18.68 11.60 13.59
CA ILE A 405 -18.32 10.71 14.70
C ILE A 405 -19.61 10.24 15.37
N ASN A 406 -19.79 8.93 15.44
CA ASN A 406 -20.92 8.29 16.10
C ASN A 406 -20.42 7.32 17.16
N THR A 407 -20.69 7.64 18.43
CA THR A 407 -20.37 6.76 19.56
C THR A 407 -21.59 6.42 20.40
N SER A 408 -21.74 5.15 20.79
CA SER A 408 -22.86 4.73 21.63
C SER A 408 -22.65 5.14 23.09
N ASP A 409 -21.40 5.10 23.58
CA ASP A 409 -21.12 5.28 25.00
C ASP A 409 -20.43 6.60 25.25
N ALA A 410 -19.19 6.78 24.79
CA ALA A 410 -18.42 7.98 25.09
C ALA A 410 -17.42 8.36 23.99
N ILE A 411 -17.16 9.67 23.90
CA ILE A 411 -15.95 10.22 23.30
C ILE A 411 -15.21 11.06 24.34
N VAL A 412 -13.91 10.80 24.49
CA VAL A 412 -13.02 11.53 25.41
C VAL A 412 -11.90 12.18 24.61
N LEU A 413 -11.81 13.51 24.71
CA LEU A 413 -10.76 14.33 24.13
C LEU A 413 -9.85 14.85 25.24
N ASN A 414 -8.58 14.46 25.21
CA ASN A 414 -7.56 14.98 26.11
C ASN A 414 -6.39 15.52 25.29
N LYS A 415 -6.17 16.84 25.33
CA LYS A 415 -5.15 17.53 24.51
C LYS A 415 -5.25 17.20 23.03
N SER A 416 -6.47 17.00 22.51
CA SER A 416 -6.69 16.46 21.16
C SER A 416 -7.50 17.42 20.30
N SER A 417 -7.40 17.24 18.99
CA SER A 417 -8.01 18.12 18.02
C SER A 417 -8.89 17.34 17.02
N ILE A 418 -10.07 17.88 16.71
CA ILE A 418 -10.91 17.46 15.59
C ILE A 418 -11.13 18.70 14.72
N ILE A 419 -10.58 18.70 13.51
CA ILE A 419 -10.45 19.92 12.70
C ILE A 419 -10.94 19.68 11.27
N ALA A 420 -11.85 20.52 10.79
CA ALA A 420 -12.38 20.49 9.42
C ALA A 420 -12.17 21.84 8.71
N ASN A 421 -10.91 22.22 8.52
CA ASN A 421 -10.57 23.60 8.14
C ASN A 421 -10.26 23.76 6.65
N ALA A 422 -10.73 24.85 6.07
CA ALA A 422 -10.39 25.26 4.71
C ALA A 422 -9.56 26.54 4.69
N PHE A 423 -8.86 26.79 3.58
CA PHE A 423 -8.12 28.04 3.39
C PHE A 423 -9.01 29.16 2.86
N GLU A 424 -9.40 29.13 1.57
CA GLU A 424 -10.32 30.11 0.99
C GLU A 424 -11.77 29.61 0.87
N GLY A 425 -11.96 28.29 0.77
CA GLY A 425 -13.28 27.65 0.67
C GLY A 425 -14.01 27.57 2.01
N THR A 426 -15.07 26.76 2.04
CA THR A 426 -15.91 26.55 3.22
C THR A 426 -15.26 25.55 4.18
N GLY A 427 -15.29 25.83 5.49
CA GLY A 427 -14.95 24.82 6.49
C GLY A 427 -15.90 23.62 6.43
N GLY A 428 -15.40 22.42 6.70
CA GLY A 428 -16.21 21.19 6.68
C GLY A 428 -17.10 21.11 7.93
N ASN A 429 -18.20 20.38 7.88
CA ASN A 429 -19.04 20.21 9.06
C ASN A 429 -18.49 19.10 9.97
N ILE A 430 -18.55 19.33 11.28
CA ILE A 430 -18.21 18.33 12.29
C ILE A 430 -19.49 17.93 13.01
N ASN A 431 -19.89 16.67 12.86
CA ASN A 431 -21.05 16.10 13.53
C ASN A 431 -20.61 15.03 14.52
N ILE A 432 -20.81 15.27 15.81
CA ILE A 432 -20.50 14.32 16.88
C ILE A 432 -21.80 13.90 17.56
N LYS A 433 -22.12 12.61 17.50
CA LYS A 433 -23.21 11.99 18.26
C LYS A 433 -22.60 11.03 19.27
N ALA A 434 -22.89 11.23 20.55
CA ALA A 434 -22.29 10.45 21.62
C ALA A 434 -23.30 10.11 22.73
N GLY A 435 -23.01 9.06 23.49
CA GLY A 435 -23.60 8.91 24.82
C GLY A 435 -23.09 10.02 25.74
N GLN A 436 -21.78 10.13 25.90
CA GLN A 436 -21.09 11.15 26.69
C GLN A 436 -20.02 11.86 25.87
N PHE A 437 -19.87 13.17 26.08
CA PHE A 437 -18.84 13.98 25.45
C PHE A 437 -17.97 14.65 26.51
N VAL A 438 -16.74 14.16 26.67
CA VAL A 438 -15.78 14.68 27.65
C VAL A 438 -14.60 15.31 26.92
N GLN A 439 -14.36 16.60 27.17
CA GLN A 439 -13.28 17.35 26.52
C GLN A 439 -12.44 18.11 27.56
N SER A 440 -11.12 17.97 27.49
CA SER A 440 -10.19 18.80 28.28
C SER A 440 -10.17 20.24 27.76
N SER A 441 -9.84 21.20 28.62
CA SER A 441 -9.84 22.64 28.27
C SER A 441 -8.88 23.03 27.14
N ASP A 442 -7.89 22.18 26.87
CA ASP A 442 -6.86 22.34 25.83
C ASP A 442 -7.10 21.45 24.59
N SER A 443 -8.23 20.73 24.55
CA SER A 443 -8.69 20.06 23.33
C SER A 443 -9.49 21.02 22.45
N LYS A 444 -9.53 20.78 21.14
CA LYS A 444 -10.17 21.66 20.16
C LYS A 444 -11.08 20.90 19.20
N VAL A 445 -12.25 21.47 18.90
CA VAL A 445 -13.13 21.03 17.80
C VAL A 445 -13.43 22.27 16.96
N ASP A 446 -13.06 22.25 15.69
CA ASP A 446 -13.01 23.48 14.88
C ASP A 446 -13.24 23.22 13.39
N ALA A 447 -13.96 24.12 12.74
CA ALA A 447 -14.46 23.95 11.38
C ALA A 447 -14.34 25.26 10.59
N VAL A 448 -13.22 25.97 10.69
CA VAL A 448 -13.08 27.34 10.20
C VAL A 448 -12.58 27.41 8.77
N SER A 449 -12.98 28.48 8.08
CA SER A 449 -12.27 28.98 6.91
C SER A 449 -11.23 30.02 7.34
N LYS A 450 -10.01 29.92 6.81
CA LYS A 450 -8.91 30.85 7.16
C LYS A 450 -8.98 32.17 6.39
N SER A 451 -9.84 32.30 5.38
CA SER A 451 -10.01 33.50 4.56
C SER A 451 -11.16 34.37 5.05
N GLU A 452 -10.99 35.70 5.02
CA GLU A 452 -12.06 36.66 5.35
C GLU A 452 -13.30 36.53 4.46
N LYS A 453 -13.16 35.89 3.29
CA LYS A 453 -14.25 35.65 2.33
C LYS A 453 -14.84 34.24 2.43
N GLY A 454 -14.17 33.33 3.13
CA GLY A 454 -14.63 31.97 3.29
C GLY A 454 -15.73 31.87 4.34
N ILE A 455 -16.44 30.75 4.32
CA ILE A 455 -17.55 30.49 5.25
C ILE A 455 -17.11 29.40 6.21
N ASP A 456 -17.28 29.62 7.51
CA ASP A 456 -17.02 28.58 8.50
C ASP A 456 -18.04 27.43 8.36
N GLY A 457 -17.54 26.21 8.51
CA GLY A 457 -18.37 25.03 8.71
C GLY A 457 -19.06 25.04 10.06
N LYS A 458 -19.94 24.06 10.29
CA LYS A 458 -20.70 23.96 11.55
C LYS A 458 -20.15 22.83 12.41
N VAL A 459 -20.03 23.11 13.71
CA VAL A 459 -19.78 22.10 14.73
C VAL A 459 -21.09 21.78 15.46
N TYR A 460 -21.55 20.54 15.31
CA TYR A 460 -22.73 20.02 15.98
C TYR A 460 -22.35 18.87 16.91
N VAL A 461 -22.58 19.06 18.21
CA VAL A 461 -22.36 18.04 19.23
C VAL A 461 -23.67 17.70 19.91
N LYS A 462 -24.07 16.44 19.80
CA LYS A 462 -25.21 15.86 20.51
C LYS A 462 -24.72 14.75 21.42
N ALA A 463 -24.84 14.97 22.72
CA ALA A 463 -24.53 13.98 23.74
C ALA A 463 -25.62 13.93 24.80
N THR A 464 -25.80 12.80 25.50
CA THR A 464 -26.87 12.66 26.51
C THR A 464 -26.60 13.47 27.78
N ASP A 465 -25.33 13.81 28.03
CA ASP A 465 -24.86 14.63 29.15
C ASP A 465 -24.79 16.13 28.82
N LEU A 466 -25.14 16.52 27.59
CA LEU A 466 -25.18 17.91 27.14
C LEU A 466 -26.59 18.27 26.65
N ASP A 467 -27.08 19.45 27.02
CA ASP A 467 -28.17 20.08 26.25
C ASP A 467 -27.65 20.32 24.82
N GLU A 468 -28.48 20.10 23.78
CA GLU A 468 -28.05 20.26 22.38
C GLU A 468 -27.40 21.65 22.18
N LYS A 469 -26.12 21.65 21.79
CA LYS A 469 -25.34 22.87 21.53
C LYS A 469 -24.83 22.87 20.09
N THR A 470 -25.18 23.93 19.36
CA THR A 470 -24.35 24.40 18.25
C THR A 470 -23.21 25.18 18.89
N VAL A 471 -21.97 24.72 18.71
CA VAL A 471 -20.78 25.33 19.32
C VAL A 471 -20.16 26.32 18.35
#